data_AF-A0A9N8D7J9-F1
#
_entry.id   AF-A0A9N8D7J9-F1
#
_cell.length_a   1.000
_cell.length_b   1.000
_cell.length_c   1.000
_cell.angle_alpha   90.00
_cell.angle_beta   90.00
_cell.angle_gamma   90.00
#
_symmetry.space_group_name_H-M   'P 1'
#
loop_
_entity.id
_entity.type
_entity.pdbx_description
1 polymer ?
#
loop_
_entity_poly.entity_id
_entity_poly.type
_entity_poly.pdbx_seq_one_letter_code
_entity_poly.pdbx_strand_id
1 'polypeptide(L)'
;MTSSNSNSKNNMSIEEQAHNLRLADGDLHAEAQYQPNASTNSNHDNNSTPTTTTTTTTTRTYPYRFIPLCMGGNTHMVSTASRALLQQEVSLQDLQTMTELFYEKAFQDPTLDQFIRAHEDPHGARFAKWIHQKLSGSSVWDADRRLRDKTPVLVAGGRHAIVVHDRSSAHAAAWHSPKRPRHSVGRHFQLDECRVWMRLHFWALRESGLLQKSPTFADYYVRFIGHFVRVYERLAPAFARDSFRWSANANNIRRYLKAGRRMKDVLGLSPTKAMKQIPMQEYQDPEWPYHQTPPTENSETDDDDEKNGAATSAWA
;
A
#
# COMPACT_ATOMS: atom_id res chain seq x y z
N MET A 1 -29.74 -35.14 26.92
CA MET A 1 -28.34 -34.96 27.37
C MET A 1 -27.60 -34.22 26.27
N THR A 2 -26.91 -33.16 26.67
CA THR A 2 -26.50 -32.01 25.87
C THR A 2 -25.40 -32.31 24.86
N SER A 3 -25.66 -31.98 23.60
CA SER A 3 -24.65 -31.77 22.57
C SER A 3 -23.81 -30.53 22.92
N SER A 4 -22.56 -30.75 23.29
CA SER A 4 -21.58 -29.69 23.51
C SER A 4 -21.20 -29.07 22.18
N ASN A 5 -21.71 -27.85 21.98
CA ASN A 5 -21.49 -26.99 20.83
C ASN A 5 -20.02 -26.54 20.79
N SER A 6 -19.36 -26.80 19.66
CA SER A 6 -17.99 -26.39 19.35
C SER A 6 -17.91 -24.88 19.11
N ASN A 7 -17.70 -24.11 20.18
CA ASN A 7 -17.50 -22.66 20.10
C ASN A 7 -16.11 -22.23 20.60
N SER A 8 -15.07 -22.94 20.17
CA SER A 8 -13.68 -22.50 20.32
C SER A 8 -13.27 -21.73 19.06
N LYS A 9 -13.68 -20.46 18.97
CA LYS A 9 -13.13 -19.52 17.98
C LYS A 9 -12.46 -18.37 18.72
N ASN A 10 -11.13 -18.50 18.84
CA ASN A 10 -10.11 -17.45 19.09
C ASN A 10 -10.38 -16.42 20.18
N ASN A 11 -10.12 -16.79 21.44
CA ASN A 11 -9.74 -15.86 22.50
C ASN A 11 -8.23 -15.54 22.44
N MET A 12 -7.72 -15.17 21.27
CA MET A 12 -6.32 -14.80 21.11
C MET A 12 -6.11 -13.36 21.61
N SER A 13 -5.10 -13.13 22.46
CA SER A 13 -4.79 -11.79 22.96
C SER A 13 -4.38 -10.86 21.82
N ILE A 14 -4.45 -9.54 22.05
CA ILE A 14 -4.09 -8.56 21.02
C ILE A 14 -2.57 -8.61 20.77
N GLU A 15 -1.80 -8.90 21.82
CA GLU A 15 -0.37 -9.15 21.78
C GLU A 15 -0.03 -10.37 20.91
N GLU A 16 -0.79 -11.46 21.05
CA GLU A 16 -0.66 -12.65 20.21
C GLU A 16 -1.05 -12.35 18.75
N GLN A 17 -2.09 -11.54 18.50
CA GLN A 17 -2.43 -11.11 17.15
C GLN A 17 -1.33 -10.26 16.52
N ALA A 18 -0.75 -9.32 17.27
CA ALA A 18 0.39 -8.52 16.83
C ALA A 18 1.62 -9.40 16.54
N HIS A 19 1.88 -10.39 17.39
CA HIS A 19 2.94 -11.38 17.21
C HIS A 19 2.72 -12.23 15.95
N ASN A 20 1.50 -12.75 15.74
CA ASN A 20 1.16 -13.55 14.57
C ASN A 20 1.25 -12.73 13.28
N LEU A 21 0.86 -11.45 13.31
CA LEU A 21 1.07 -10.54 12.19
C LEU A 21 2.57 -10.38 11.88
N ARG A 22 3.44 -10.26 12.90
CA ARG A 22 4.90 -10.22 12.69
C ARG A 22 5.45 -11.47 12.01
N LEU A 23 4.96 -12.65 12.38
CA LEU A 23 5.42 -13.91 11.81
C LEU A 23 4.90 -14.19 10.40
N ALA A 24 3.77 -13.58 10.02
CA ALA A 24 3.13 -13.81 8.74
C ALA A 24 3.89 -13.23 7.54
N ASP A 25 4.82 -12.30 7.76
CA ASP A 25 5.53 -11.61 6.69
C ASP A 25 6.99 -11.29 7.05
N GLY A 26 7.89 -11.56 6.10
CA GLY A 26 9.34 -11.42 6.31
C GLY A 26 9.78 -9.98 6.60
N ASP A 27 9.12 -8.98 6.00
CA ASP A 27 9.41 -7.58 6.28
C ASP A 27 9.00 -7.18 7.70
N LEU A 28 7.85 -7.67 8.18
CA LEU A 28 7.43 -7.41 9.56
C LEU A 28 8.32 -8.12 10.58
N HIS A 29 8.72 -9.36 10.29
CA HIS A 29 9.63 -10.13 11.14
C HIS A 29 10.99 -9.44 11.27
N ALA A 30 11.60 -9.06 10.13
CA ALA A 30 12.87 -8.34 10.11
C ALA A 30 12.79 -7.00 10.87
N GLU A 31 11.69 -6.26 10.71
CA GLU A 31 11.46 -4.99 11.43
C GLU A 31 11.32 -5.17 12.96
N ALA A 32 10.85 -6.33 13.41
CA ALA A 32 10.73 -6.66 14.83
C ALA A 32 12.05 -7.11 15.46
N GLN A 33 12.91 -7.78 14.68
CA GLN A 33 14.19 -8.33 15.13
C GLN A 33 15.35 -7.34 15.12
N TYR A 34 15.20 -6.17 14.46
CA TYR A 34 16.29 -5.22 14.32
C TYR A 34 16.91 -4.84 15.68
N GLN A 35 18.16 -5.26 15.90
CA GLN A 35 19.01 -4.81 16.98
C GLN A 35 20.17 -3.97 16.41
N PRO A 36 20.44 -2.78 16.96
CA PRO A 36 21.36 -1.80 16.35
C PRO A 36 22.84 -2.23 16.29
N ASN A 37 23.20 -3.38 16.86
CA ASN A 37 24.59 -3.86 16.92
C ASN A 37 24.92 -4.98 15.92
N ALA A 38 23.97 -5.42 15.09
CA ALA A 38 24.28 -6.35 14.01
C ALA A 38 24.67 -5.56 12.76
N SER A 39 25.94 -5.16 12.70
CA SER A 39 26.61 -4.70 11.48
C SER A 39 26.58 -5.83 10.44
N THR A 40 25.44 -6.03 9.79
CA THR A 40 25.34 -6.94 8.65
C THR A 40 25.70 -6.15 7.40
N ASN A 41 27.01 -6.05 7.17
CA ASN A 41 27.56 -5.91 5.83
C ASN A 41 27.20 -7.16 5.04
N SER A 42 25.96 -7.27 4.57
CA SER A 42 25.62 -8.17 3.47
C SER A 42 25.65 -7.35 2.18
N ASN A 43 26.86 -7.14 1.66
CA ASN A 43 27.03 -6.92 0.22
C ASN A 43 26.58 -8.20 -0.49
N HIS A 44 25.29 -8.30 -0.81
CA HIS A 44 24.85 -9.14 -1.91
C HIS A 44 24.97 -8.33 -3.19
N ASP A 45 26.21 -8.23 -3.66
CA ASP A 45 26.53 -7.81 -5.01
C ASP A 45 26.07 -8.90 -5.98
N ASN A 46 24.81 -8.85 -6.39
CA ASN A 46 24.42 -9.46 -7.66
C ASN A 46 24.87 -8.50 -8.77
N ASN A 47 26.17 -8.56 -9.06
CA ASN A 47 26.79 -7.88 -10.18
C ASN A 47 26.48 -8.67 -11.45
N SER A 48 25.26 -8.53 -11.96
CA SER A 48 24.93 -8.94 -13.32
C SER A 48 25.33 -7.82 -14.27
N THR A 49 26.54 -7.91 -14.80
CA THR A 49 27.05 -7.09 -15.89
C THR A 49 26.08 -7.18 -17.08
N PRO A 50 25.56 -6.06 -17.64
CA PRO A 50 24.79 -6.13 -18.87
C PRO A 50 25.76 -6.42 -20.03
N THR A 51 25.67 -7.62 -20.60
CA THR A 51 26.29 -7.92 -21.89
C THR A 51 25.57 -7.12 -22.96
N THR A 52 26.24 -6.10 -23.48
CA THR A 52 25.77 -5.26 -24.57
C THR A 52 25.69 -6.09 -25.86
N THR A 53 24.53 -6.70 -26.12
CA THR A 53 24.18 -7.18 -27.46
C THR A 53 23.31 -6.12 -28.12
N THR A 54 23.93 -5.32 -28.97
CA THR A 54 23.28 -4.29 -29.79
C THR A 54 22.30 -4.96 -30.75
N THR A 55 21.05 -5.10 -30.32
CA THR A 55 19.94 -5.43 -31.22
C THR A 55 19.07 -4.19 -31.29
N THR A 56 19.12 -3.55 -32.46
CA THR A 56 18.39 -2.33 -32.82
C THR A 56 16.89 -2.59 -32.75
N THR A 57 16.33 -2.48 -31.56
CA THR A 57 14.89 -2.55 -31.31
C THR A 57 14.44 -1.14 -30.95
N THR A 58 13.50 -0.61 -31.71
CA THR A 58 12.86 0.71 -31.55
C THR A 58 12.58 0.98 -30.06
N THR A 59 13.46 1.74 -29.41
CA THR A 59 13.40 1.98 -27.97
C THR A 59 12.29 2.98 -27.68
N ARG A 60 11.13 2.46 -27.27
CA ARG A 60 10.07 3.27 -26.66
C ARG A 60 10.64 3.96 -25.43
N THR A 61 10.59 5.28 -25.42
CA THR A 61 11.03 6.10 -24.29
C THR A 61 9.87 6.25 -23.30
N TYR A 62 9.91 5.50 -22.20
CA TYR A 62 9.05 5.80 -21.05
C TYR A 62 9.45 7.16 -20.47
N PRO A 63 8.51 7.98 -19.96
CA PRO A 63 8.83 9.27 -19.33
C PRO A 63 9.50 9.11 -17.95
N TYR A 64 9.93 7.90 -17.62
CA TYR A 64 10.54 7.52 -16.36
C TYR A 64 11.60 6.43 -16.58
N ARG A 65 12.54 6.32 -15.63
CA ARG A 65 13.47 5.19 -15.57
C ARG A 65 12.79 4.05 -14.81
N PHE A 66 12.69 2.87 -15.41
CA PHE A 66 12.17 1.70 -14.70
C PHE A 66 13.22 1.17 -13.70
N ILE A 67 12.78 0.91 -12.47
CA ILE A 67 13.63 0.32 -11.41
C ILE A 67 12.90 -0.90 -10.83
N PRO A 68 13.41 -2.14 -10.98
CA PRO A 68 12.74 -3.32 -10.45
C PRO A 68 12.70 -3.32 -8.91
N LEU A 69 11.68 -3.96 -8.33
CA LEU A 69 11.68 -4.27 -6.90
C LEU A 69 12.69 -5.39 -6.65
N CYS A 70 13.60 -5.21 -5.69
CA CYS A 70 14.53 -6.25 -5.28
C CYS A 70 13.91 -7.03 -4.11
N MET A 71 13.89 -8.36 -4.22
CA MET A 71 13.25 -9.25 -3.24
C MET A 71 14.26 -10.26 -2.70
N GLY A 72 14.30 -10.43 -1.37
CA GLY A 72 14.99 -11.50 -0.66
C GLY A 72 13.94 -12.49 -0.14
N GLY A 73 13.55 -13.45 -0.98
CA GLY A 73 12.36 -14.26 -0.71
C GLY A 73 11.10 -13.40 -0.74
N ASN A 74 10.36 -13.34 0.37
CA ASN A 74 9.14 -12.52 0.50
C ASN A 74 9.39 -11.10 1.03
N THR A 75 10.64 -10.76 1.32
CA THR A 75 11.03 -9.49 1.94
C THR A 75 11.57 -8.53 0.90
N HIS A 76 11.12 -7.27 0.93
CA HIS A 76 11.69 -6.21 0.11
C HIS A 76 13.14 -5.91 0.54
N MET A 77 14.02 -5.80 -0.45
CA MET A 77 15.43 -5.46 -0.25
C MET A 77 15.74 -4.10 -0.90
N VAL A 78 16.56 -3.31 -0.21
CA VAL A 78 17.10 -2.07 -0.73
C VAL A 78 18.06 -2.39 -1.89
N SER A 79 17.89 -1.72 -3.03
CA SER A 79 18.84 -1.78 -4.14
C SER A 79 19.62 -0.47 -4.27
N THR A 80 20.75 -0.51 -4.99
CA THR A 80 21.50 0.71 -5.32
C THR A 80 20.60 1.75 -6.02
N ALA A 81 19.70 1.29 -6.88
CA ALA A 81 18.76 2.16 -7.60
C ALA A 81 17.67 2.74 -6.68
N SER A 82 17.08 1.95 -5.76
CA SER A 82 16.08 2.49 -4.82
C SER A 82 16.70 3.47 -3.84
N ARG A 83 17.95 3.24 -3.43
CA ARG A 83 18.70 4.18 -2.60
C ARG A 83 18.99 5.48 -3.36
N ALA A 84 19.41 5.37 -4.63
CA ALA A 84 19.65 6.53 -5.48
C ALA A 84 18.39 7.40 -5.66
N LEU A 85 17.18 6.82 -5.73
CA LEU A 85 15.93 7.59 -5.76
C LEU A 85 15.81 8.54 -4.58
N LEU A 86 16.13 8.08 -3.36
CA LEU A 86 16.02 8.91 -2.17
C LEU A 86 17.19 9.89 -1.97
N GLN A 87 18.32 9.64 -2.63
CA GLN A 87 19.47 10.54 -2.57
C GLN A 87 19.41 11.65 -3.63
N GLN A 88 18.79 11.38 -4.77
CA GLN A 88 18.89 12.22 -5.96
C GLN A 88 17.56 12.85 -6.38
N GLU A 89 16.43 12.18 -6.09
CA GLU A 89 15.13 12.57 -6.67
C GLU A 89 14.09 12.95 -5.61
N VAL A 90 14.04 12.23 -4.48
CA VAL A 90 13.00 12.38 -3.46
C VAL A 90 13.59 12.43 -2.05
N SER A 91 13.37 13.51 -1.31
CA SER A 91 13.84 13.68 0.06
C SER A 91 12.86 13.10 1.10
N LEU A 92 13.34 12.90 2.33
CA LEU A 92 12.47 12.56 3.47
C LEU A 92 11.35 13.61 3.68
N GLN A 93 11.65 14.89 3.44
CA GLN A 93 10.66 15.96 3.57
C GLN A 93 9.55 15.81 2.52
N ASP A 94 9.88 15.45 1.27
CA ASP A 94 8.86 15.23 0.24
C ASP A 94 7.96 14.03 0.62
N LEU A 95 8.54 12.96 1.16
CA LEU A 95 7.78 11.82 1.68
C LEU A 95 6.87 12.23 2.84
N GLN A 96 7.36 13.08 3.75
CA GLN A 96 6.57 13.59 4.86
C GLN A 96 5.39 14.44 4.38
N THR A 97 5.61 15.37 3.45
CA THR A 97 4.52 16.15 2.84
C THR A 97 3.46 15.24 2.22
N MET A 98 3.88 14.22 1.47
CA MET A 98 2.95 13.24 0.88
C MET A 98 2.16 12.47 1.94
N THR A 99 2.82 11.96 2.98
CA THR A 99 2.13 11.14 3.99
C THR A 99 1.25 11.98 4.91
N GLU A 100 1.59 13.24 5.18
CA GLU A 100 0.72 14.20 5.88
C GLU A 100 -0.55 14.48 5.06
N LEU A 101 -0.41 14.78 3.77
CA LEU A 101 -1.55 14.94 2.85
C LEU A 101 -2.43 13.69 2.76
N PHE A 102 -1.86 12.49 2.91
CA PHE A 102 -2.62 11.25 3.00
C PHE A 102 -3.43 11.19 4.30
N TYR A 103 -2.81 11.45 5.45
CA TYR A 103 -3.51 11.39 6.74
C TYR A 103 -4.57 12.48 6.89
N GLU A 104 -4.36 13.69 6.36
CA GLU A 104 -5.40 14.71 6.26
C GLU A 104 -6.65 14.20 5.54
N LYS A 105 -6.49 13.40 4.47
CA LYS A 105 -7.60 12.77 3.76
C LYS A 105 -8.19 11.62 4.56
N ALA A 106 -7.34 10.78 5.16
CA ALA A 106 -7.77 9.61 5.92
C ALA A 106 -8.58 9.98 7.18
N PHE A 107 -8.22 11.06 7.87
CA PHE A 107 -8.97 11.58 9.02
C PHE A 107 -10.39 12.05 8.64
N GLN A 108 -10.59 12.46 7.39
CA GLN A 108 -11.88 12.90 6.89
C GLN A 108 -12.69 11.77 6.24
N ASP A 109 -12.08 10.61 6.01
CA ASP A 109 -12.75 9.44 5.43
C ASP A 109 -13.36 8.56 6.55
N PRO A 110 -14.69 8.40 6.62
CA PRO A 110 -15.34 7.63 7.68
C PRO A 110 -14.97 6.13 7.66
N THR A 111 -14.45 5.61 6.55
CA THR A 111 -13.95 4.23 6.48
C THR A 111 -12.57 4.10 7.12
N LEU A 112 -11.68 5.07 6.89
CA LEU A 112 -10.31 4.98 7.40
C LEU A 112 -10.17 5.55 8.82
N ASP A 113 -10.93 6.60 9.17
CA ASP A 113 -10.81 7.25 10.47
C ASP A 113 -11.09 6.29 11.63
N GLN A 114 -11.97 5.30 11.44
CA GLN A 114 -12.24 4.29 12.46
C GLN A 114 -10.99 3.47 12.85
N PHE A 115 -9.95 3.42 12.02
CA PHE A 115 -8.69 2.72 12.28
C PHE A 115 -7.62 3.63 12.90
N ILE A 116 -7.87 4.93 12.94
CA ILE A 116 -6.92 5.94 13.40
C ILE A 116 -7.28 6.31 14.84
N ARG A 117 -6.38 5.98 15.77
CA ARG A 117 -6.60 6.19 17.21
C ARG A 117 -6.80 7.67 17.57
N ALA A 118 -5.86 8.50 17.16
CA ALA A 118 -5.71 9.90 17.55
C ALA A 118 -5.24 10.70 16.33
N HIS A 119 -5.74 11.91 16.11
CA HIS A 119 -5.36 12.73 14.93
C HIS A 119 -4.05 13.50 15.16
N GLU A 120 -3.74 13.78 16.42
CA GLU A 120 -2.56 14.49 16.90
C GLU A 120 -1.29 13.63 16.89
N ASP A 121 -1.42 12.32 16.70
CA ASP A 121 -0.29 11.42 16.52
C ASP A 121 0.48 11.80 15.23
N PRO A 122 1.82 11.79 15.21
CA PRO A 122 2.63 12.17 14.04
C PRO A 122 2.65 11.06 12.97
N HIS A 123 1.47 10.64 12.50
CA HIS A 123 1.30 9.51 11.59
C HIS A 123 2.02 9.70 10.26
N GLY A 124 1.92 10.89 9.67
CA GLY A 124 2.60 11.26 8.43
C GLY A 124 4.11 11.11 8.55
N ALA A 125 4.71 11.77 9.55
CA ALA A 125 6.15 11.70 9.81
C ALA A 125 6.63 10.27 10.09
N ARG A 126 5.89 9.49 10.88
CA ARG A 126 6.19 8.07 11.15
C ARG A 126 6.21 7.25 9.85
N PHE A 127 5.19 7.43 9.01
CA PHE A 127 5.09 6.70 7.76
C PHE A 127 6.19 7.10 6.76
N ALA A 128 6.53 8.39 6.67
CA ALA A 128 7.61 8.88 5.82
C ALA A 128 8.97 8.28 6.20
N LYS A 129 9.29 8.23 7.51
CA LYS A 129 10.51 7.59 8.01
C LYS A 129 10.56 6.10 7.67
N TRP A 130 9.43 5.40 7.77
CA TRP A 130 9.34 3.99 7.39
C TRP A 130 9.59 3.78 5.89
N ILE A 131 8.96 4.57 5.01
CA ILE A 131 9.21 4.53 3.56
C ILE A 131 10.68 4.81 3.29
N HIS A 132 11.23 5.86 3.90
CA HIS A 132 12.62 6.26 3.73
C HIS A 132 13.58 5.12 4.09
N GLN A 133 13.39 4.48 5.25
CA GLN A 133 14.16 3.32 5.66
C GLN A 133 14.04 2.16 4.67
N LYS A 134 12.83 1.81 4.22
CA LYS A 134 12.62 0.70 3.28
C LYS A 134 13.26 0.93 1.92
N LEU A 135 13.37 2.17 1.45
CA LEU A 135 13.94 2.45 0.13
C LEU A 135 15.44 2.75 0.14
N SER A 136 15.98 3.28 1.25
CA SER A 136 17.40 3.68 1.36
C SER A 136 18.26 2.74 2.20
N GLY A 137 17.66 2.00 3.14
CA GLY A 137 18.37 1.27 4.18
C GLY A 137 18.81 2.13 5.38
N SER A 138 18.35 3.39 5.48
CA SER A 138 18.63 4.25 6.64
C SER A 138 18.00 3.70 7.92
N SER A 139 18.47 4.13 9.09
CA SER A 139 17.93 3.72 10.41
C SER A 139 16.98 4.75 11.07
N VAL A 140 16.46 5.72 10.30
CA VAL A 140 15.66 6.84 10.84
C VAL A 140 14.34 6.38 11.46
N TRP A 141 13.74 5.31 10.94
CA TRP A 141 12.51 4.74 11.51
C TRP A 141 12.80 3.97 12.80
N ASP A 142 13.90 3.21 12.86
CA ASP A 142 14.28 2.50 14.07
C ASP A 142 14.66 3.47 15.20
N ALA A 143 15.35 4.56 14.88
CA ALA A 143 15.65 5.62 15.84
C ALA A 143 14.39 6.26 16.40
N ASP A 144 13.42 6.59 15.54
CA ASP A 144 12.11 7.12 15.95
C ASP A 144 11.36 6.12 16.85
N ARG A 145 11.28 4.85 16.45
CA ARG A 145 10.61 3.79 17.22
C ARG A 145 11.14 3.63 18.63
N ARG A 146 12.46 3.73 18.83
CA ARG A 146 13.09 3.55 20.16
C ARG A 146 12.64 4.61 21.17
N LEU A 147 12.36 5.82 20.70
CA LEU A 147 12.01 6.97 21.52
C LEU A 147 10.51 7.13 21.73
N ARG A 148 9.69 6.21 21.21
CA ARG A 148 8.23 6.30 21.34
C ARG A 148 7.79 6.08 22.78
N ASP A 149 6.70 6.76 23.11
CA ASP A 149 5.92 6.47 24.29
C ASP A 149 5.47 5.00 24.26
N LYS A 150 5.73 4.30 25.36
CA LYS A 150 5.37 2.89 25.55
C LYS A 150 4.20 2.73 26.51
N THR A 151 3.51 3.82 26.84
CA THR A 151 2.29 3.79 27.63
C THR A 151 1.24 2.93 26.91
N PRO A 152 0.71 1.89 27.56
CA PRO A 152 -0.34 1.08 26.98
C PRO A 152 -1.58 1.93 26.64
N VAL A 153 -2.14 1.71 25.46
CA VAL A 153 -3.37 2.38 25.01
C VAL A 153 -4.55 1.44 25.13
N LEU A 154 -5.66 1.95 25.66
CA LEU A 154 -6.92 1.19 25.73
C LEU A 154 -7.50 1.00 24.32
N VAL A 155 -7.98 -0.21 24.07
CA VAL A 155 -8.70 -0.56 22.84
C VAL A 155 -10.17 -0.88 23.14
N ALA A 156 -10.95 -1.16 22.10
CA ALA A 156 -12.38 -1.49 22.22
C ALA A 156 -12.64 -2.56 23.28
N GLY A 157 -13.69 -2.34 24.07
CA GLY A 157 -14.05 -3.22 25.18
C GLY A 157 -13.38 -2.87 26.52
N GLY A 158 -12.41 -1.93 26.55
CA GLY A 158 -11.90 -1.28 27.77
C GLY A 158 -11.18 -2.20 28.77
N ARG A 159 -11.05 -3.49 28.46
CA ARG A 159 -10.43 -4.52 29.33
C ARG A 159 -9.00 -4.87 28.92
N HIS A 160 -8.57 -4.43 27.74
CA HIS A 160 -7.26 -4.73 27.18
C HIS A 160 -6.57 -3.44 26.78
N ALA A 161 -5.27 -3.37 27.06
CA ALA A 161 -4.40 -2.26 26.66
C ALA A 161 -3.21 -2.85 25.90
N ILE A 162 -2.79 -2.19 24.81
CA ILE A 162 -1.66 -2.62 23.99
C ILE A 162 -0.62 -1.50 23.93
N VAL A 163 0.67 -1.87 23.95
CA VAL A 163 1.76 -0.91 23.67
C VAL A 163 1.94 -0.77 22.17
N VAL A 164 1.69 0.42 21.63
CA VAL A 164 1.84 0.71 20.20
C VAL A 164 3.23 1.30 19.92
N HIS A 165 4.17 0.47 19.48
CA HIS A 165 5.57 0.87 19.31
C HIS A 165 6.15 0.53 17.93
N ASP A 166 5.51 -0.34 17.16
CA ASP A 166 5.94 -0.80 15.83
C ASP A 166 4.76 -0.91 14.86
N ARG A 167 5.05 -1.29 13.61
CA ARG A 167 4.01 -1.44 12.59
C ARG A 167 2.96 -2.50 12.99
N SER A 168 3.37 -3.65 13.49
CA SER A 168 2.44 -4.73 13.83
C SER A 168 1.51 -4.40 14.99
N SER A 169 2.05 -3.86 16.08
CA SER A 169 1.26 -3.40 17.23
C SER A 169 0.30 -2.28 16.87
N ALA A 170 0.71 -1.36 15.98
CA ALA A 170 -0.18 -0.31 15.47
C ALA A 170 -1.36 -0.87 14.67
N HIS A 171 -1.13 -1.82 13.76
CA HIS A 171 -2.21 -2.43 12.97
C HIS A 171 -3.11 -3.33 13.83
N ALA A 172 -2.56 -4.07 14.79
CA ALA A 172 -3.34 -4.82 15.76
C ALA A 172 -4.23 -3.89 16.62
N ALA A 173 -3.69 -2.77 17.11
CA ALA A 173 -4.47 -1.76 17.82
C ALA A 173 -5.59 -1.17 16.94
N ALA A 174 -5.31 -0.91 15.66
CA ALA A 174 -6.29 -0.42 14.70
C ALA A 174 -7.45 -1.41 14.50
N TRP A 175 -7.17 -2.72 14.44
CA TRP A 175 -8.24 -3.73 14.35
C TRP A 175 -9.17 -3.69 15.56
N HIS A 176 -8.63 -3.35 16.73
CA HIS A 176 -9.39 -3.25 17.98
C HIS A 176 -9.79 -1.81 18.30
N SER A 177 -9.79 -0.89 17.33
CA SER A 177 -10.12 0.52 17.59
C SER A 177 -11.53 0.69 18.16
N PRO A 178 -11.70 1.53 19.21
CA PRO A 178 -13.01 1.81 19.81
C PRO A 178 -13.95 2.60 18.89
N LYS A 179 -13.43 3.21 17.82
CA LYS A 179 -14.24 3.90 16.80
C LYS A 179 -14.98 2.93 15.88
N ARG A 180 -14.61 1.65 15.86
CA ARG A 180 -15.22 0.63 14.99
C ARG A 180 -16.55 0.13 15.54
N PRO A 181 -17.53 -0.23 14.68
CA PRO A 181 -18.72 -0.93 15.11
C PRO A 181 -18.38 -2.23 15.87
N ARG A 182 -19.09 -2.51 16.96
CA ARG A 182 -18.82 -3.66 17.87
C ARG A 182 -18.64 -5.00 17.14
N HIS A 183 -19.44 -5.26 16.11
CA HIS A 183 -19.39 -6.51 15.33
C HIS A 183 -18.16 -6.61 14.39
N SER A 184 -17.39 -5.54 14.23
CA SER A 184 -16.21 -5.46 13.37
C SER A 184 -14.89 -5.35 14.13
N VAL A 185 -14.95 -5.10 15.45
CA VAL A 185 -13.76 -5.05 16.32
C VAL A 185 -13.00 -6.38 16.24
N GLY A 186 -11.68 -6.30 16.08
CA GLY A 186 -10.78 -7.45 15.90
C GLY A 186 -10.72 -8.00 14.47
N ARG A 187 -11.61 -7.57 13.55
CA ARG A 187 -11.54 -7.97 12.14
C ARG A 187 -10.33 -7.30 11.46
N HIS A 188 -9.52 -8.08 10.75
CA HIS A 188 -8.44 -7.55 9.91
C HIS A 188 -8.97 -6.66 8.78
N PHE A 189 -8.09 -5.89 8.15
CA PHE A 189 -8.45 -5.09 6.98
C PHE A 189 -9.05 -5.96 5.88
N GLN A 190 -10.03 -5.41 5.15
CA GLN A 190 -10.66 -6.08 4.02
C GLN A 190 -10.23 -5.40 2.72
N LEU A 191 -10.51 -6.08 1.60
CA LEU A 191 -10.12 -5.61 0.28
C LEU A 191 -10.63 -4.20 -0.04
N ASP A 192 -11.88 -3.90 0.32
CA ASP A 192 -12.47 -2.59 0.08
C ASP A 192 -11.80 -1.49 0.92
N GLU A 193 -11.52 -1.76 2.20
CA GLU A 193 -10.76 -0.87 3.09
C GLU A 193 -9.34 -0.60 2.56
N CYS A 194 -8.63 -1.63 2.10
CA CYS A 194 -7.31 -1.50 1.48
C CYS A 194 -7.36 -0.67 0.18
N ARG A 195 -8.42 -0.82 -0.62
CA ARG A 195 -8.60 -0.01 -1.84
C ARG A 195 -8.92 1.45 -1.55
N VAL A 196 -9.72 1.75 -0.52
CA VAL A 196 -9.91 3.13 -0.04
C VAL A 196 -8.58 3.74 0.39
N TRP A 197 -7.80 3.00 1.18
CA TRP A 197 -6.46 3.40 1.60
C TRP A 197 -5.56 3.73 0.41
N MET A 198 -5.43 2.82 -0.56
CA MET A 198 -4.57 3.04 -1.74
C MET A 198 -5.03 4.23 -2.59
N ARG A 199 -6.34 4.40 -2.81
CA ARG A 199 -6.88 5.52 -3.59
C ARG A 199 -6.60 6.88 -2.97
N LEU A 200 -6.78 7.02 -1.65
CA LEU A 200 -6.45 8.27 -0.95
C LEU A 200 -4.94 8.49 -0.87
N HIS A 201 -4.15 7.43 -0.68
CA HIS A 201 -2.70 7.50 -0.64
C HIS A 201 -2.10 7.94 -1.98
N PHE A 202 -2.57 7.35 -3.08
CA PHE A 202 -2.15 7.76 -4.42
C PHE A 202 -2.73 9.10 -4.87
N TRP A 203 -3.80 9.58 -4.25
CA TRP A 203 -4.24 10.97 -4.43
C TRP A 203 -3.27 11.93 -3.72
N ALA A 204 -2.86 11.63 -2.50
CA ALA A 204 -1.84 12.41 -1.79
C ALA A 204 -0.48 12.43 -2.51
N LEU A 205 -0.05 11.31 -3.10
CA LEU A 205 1.14 11.24 -3.97
C LEU A 205 1.10 12.23 -5.14
N ARG A 206 -0.09 12.48 -5.71
CA ARG A 206 -0.26 13.44 -6.81
C ARG A 206 -0.24 14.87 -6.29
N GLU A 207 -0.96 15.14 -5.21
CA GLU A 207 -1.05 16.49 -4.64
C GLU A 207 0.25 16.97 -4.00
N SER A 208 1.11 16.07 -3.54
CA SER A 208 2.43 16.43 -3.01
C SER A 208 3.40 16.92 -4.09
N GLY A 209 3.07 16.74 -5.38
CA GLY A 209 3.96 17.07 -6.50
C GLY A 209 5.05 16.02 -6.76
N LEU A 210 5.09 14.92 -6.00
CA LEU A 210 6.10 13.87 -6.17
C LEU A 210 6.06 13.21 -7.55
N LEU A 211 4.86 13.05 -8.12
CA LEU A 211 4.71 12.51 -9.47
C LEU A 211 5.39 13.40 -10.52
N GLN A 212 5.26 14.72 -10.40
CA GLN A 212 5.87 15.69 -11.32
C GLN A 212 7.38 15.80 -11.06
N LYS A 213 7.78 15.76 -9.79
CA LYS A 213 9.19 15.83 -9.37
C LYS A 213 9.99 14.61 -9.86
N SER A 214 9.42 13.42 -9.72
CA SER A 214 10.05 12.17 -10.13
C SER A 214 9.00 11.15 -10.60
N PRO A 215 8.73 11.08 -11.91
CA PRO A 215 7.93 10.01 -12.51
C PRO A 215 8.50 8.61 -12.23
N THR A 216 9.83 8.51 -12.18
CA THR A 216 10.60 7.31 -11.78
C THR A 216 10.23 6.84 -10.38
N PHE A 217 10.22 7.74 -9.39
CA PHE A 217 9.81 7.42 -8.03
C PHE A 217 8.35 6.99 -8.00
N ALA A 218 7.45 7.69 -8.70
CA ALA A 218 6.03 7.35 -8.67
C ALA A 218 5.74 5.94 -9.23
N ASP A 219 6.36 5.56 -10.35
CA ASP A 219 6.26 4.20 -10.89
C ASP A 219 6.75 3.15 -9.88
N TYR A 220 7.96 3.35 -9.34
CA TYR A 220 8.52 2.46 -8.32
C TYR A 220 7.62 2.37 -7.09
N TYR A 221 7.10 3.51 -6.64
CA TYR A 221 6.34 3.63 -5.40
C TYR A 221 4.97 2.96 -5.49
N VAL A 222 4.29 3.01 -6.63
CA VAL A 222 3.02 2.28 -6.83
C VAL A 222 3.24 0.77 -6.72
N ARG A 223 4.32 0.23 -7.33
CA ARG A 223 4.70 -1.18 -7.20
C ARG A 223 5.10 -1.55 -5.77
N PHE A 224 5.88 -0.69 -5.11
CA PHE A 224 6.27 -0.83 -3.71
C PHE A 224 5.05 -0.92 -2.77
N ILE A 225 4.06 -0.03 -2.93
CA ILE A 225 2.81 -0.08 -2.16
C ILE A 225 2.01 -1.35 -2.49
N GLY A 226 1.96 -1.75 -3.77
CA GLY A 226 1.36 -3.01 -4.21
C GLY A 226 1.95 -4.21 -3.48
N HIS A 227 3.26 -4.25 -3.26
CA HIS A 227 3.89 -5.32 -2.49
C HIS A 227 3.49 -5.27 -1.00
N PHE A 228 3.59 -4.10 -0.36
CA PHE A 228 3.40 -4.00 1.08
C PHE A 228 1.95 -4.12 1.53
N VAL A 229 0.97 -3.77 0.69
CA VAL A 229 -0.45 -3.94 1.03
C VAL A 229 -0.86 -5.42 1.13
N ARG A 230 -0.12 -6.32 0.46
CA ARG A 230 -0.34 -7.78 0.47
C ARG A 230 -0.36 -8.39 1.87
N VAL A 231 0.40 -7.80 2.80
CA VAL A 231 0.52 -8.25 4.20
C VAL A 231 -0.81 -8.12 4.94
N TYR A 232 -1.64 -7.16 4.53
CA TYR A 232 -2.93 -6.90 5.16
C TYR A 232 -4.08 -7.58 4.42
N GLU A 233 -4.03 -7.59 3.10
CA GLU A 233 -5.02 -8.26 2.26
C GLU A 233 -4.40 -8.76 0.95
N ARG A 234 -4.45 -10.08 0.75
CA ARG A 234 -3.71 -10.76 -0.33
C ARG A 234 -4.19 -10.38 -1.73
N LEU A 235 -5.45 -10.01 -1.89
CA LEU A 235 -6.03 -9.60 -3.18
C LEU A 235 -5.79 -8.12 -3.50
N ALA A 236 -5.39 -7.30 -2.52
CA ALA A 236 -5.21 -5.86 -2.71
C ALA A 236 -4.14 -5.46 -3.75
N PRO A 237 -3.00 -6.17 -3.93
CA PRO A 237 -1.96 -5.76 -4.88
C PRO A 237 -2.47 -5.56 -6.32
N ALA A 238 -3.42 -6.38 -6.77
CA ALA A 238 -4.00 -6.29 -8.12
C ALA A 238 -4.70 -4.94 -8.39
N PHE A 239 -5.13 -4.23 -7.34
CA PHE A 239 -5.83 -2.96 -7.42
C PHE A 239 -4.92 -1.73 -7.28
N ALA A 240 -3.61 -1.90 -7.12
CA ALA A 240 -2.70 -0.77 -6.97
C ALA A 240 -2.69 0.12 -8.22
N ARG A 241 -2.62 -0.47 -9.42
CA ARG A 241 -2.71 0.24 -10.71
C ARG A 241 -4.07 0.95 -10.88
N ASP A 242 -5.17 0.25 -10.61
CA ASP A 242 -6.52 0.84 -10.62
C ASP A 242 -6.65 2.02 -9.65
N SER A 243 -6.16 1.87 -8.42
CA SER A 243 -6.23 2.92 -7.40
C SER A 243 -5.40 4.14 -7.80
N PHE A 244 -4.26 3.93 -8.46
CA PHE A 244 -3.43 5.00 -8.99
C PHE A 244 -4.07 5.71 -10.19
N ARG A 245 -4.75 5.00 -11.09
CA ARG A 245 -5.56 5.61 -12.16
C ARG A 245 -6.78 6.35 -11.60
N TRP A 246 -7.44 5.79 -10.60
CA TRP A 246 -8.59 6.41 -9.95
C TRP A 246 -8.23 7.79 -9.41
N SER A 247 -7.05 7.94 -8.79
CA SER A 247 -6.59 9.20 -8.22
C SER A 247 -6.22 10.26 -9.26
N ALA A 248 -5.99 9.87 -10.52
CA ALA A 248 -5.74 10.81 -11.61
C ALA A 248 -7.01 11.52 -12.10
N ASN A 249 -8.18 10.95 -11.85
CA ASN A 249 -9.43 11.40 -12.45
C ASN A 249 -10.17 12.36 -11.51
N ALA A 250 -10.22 13.65 -11.87
CA ALA A 250 -10.90 14.68 -11.09
C ALA A 250 -12.41 14.41 -10.87
N ASN A 251 -13.08 13.70 -11.80
CA ASN A 251 -14.48 13.31 -11.63
C ASN A 251 -14.65 12.27 -10.52
N ASN A 252 -13.68 11.36 -10.35
CA ASN A 252 -13.68 10.39 -9.25
C ASN A 252 -13.56 11.10 -7.90
N ILE A 253 -12.62 12.04 -7.79
CA ILE A 253 -12.44 12.86 -6.59
C ILE A 253 -13.71 13.66 -6.28
N ARG A 254 -14.30 14.33 -7.28
CA ARG A 254 -15.55 15.09 -7.10
C ARG A 254 -16.70 14.20 -6.64
N ARG A 255 -16.85 13.01 -7.21
CA ARG A 255 -17.85 12.02 -6.79
C ARG A 255 -17.64 11.58 -5.35
N TYR A 256 -16.39 11.28 -4.97
CA TYR A 256 -16.02 10.90 -3.61
C TYR A 256 -16.38 12.00 -2.59
N LEU A 257 -16.01 13.25 -2.89
CA LEU A 257 -16.35 14.40 -2.05
C LEU A 257 -17.87 14.61 -1.94
N LYS A 258 -18.60 14.59 -3.08
CA LYS A 258 -20.08 14.71 -3.11
C LYS A 258 -20.77 13.57 -2.36
N ALA A 259 -20.17 12.38 -2.32
CA ALA A 259 -20.69 11.23 -1.60
C ALA A 259 -20.39 11.27 -0.08
N GLY A 260 -19.97 12.42 0.46
CA GLY A 260 -19.61 12.56 1.87
C GLY A 260 -18.33 11.81 2.20
N ARG A 261 -17.34 11.86 1.30
CA ARG A 261 -16.04 11.19 1.43
C ARG A 261 -16.17 9.67 1.59
N ARG A 262 -17.08 9.05 0.82
CA ARG A 262 -17.32 7.60 0.86
C ARG A 262 -17.22 6.99 -0.54
N MET A 263 -16.34 6.01 -0.71
CA MET A 263 -16.13 5.31 -1.99
C MET A 263 -17.20 4.22 -2.21
N LYS A 264 -18.41 4.64 -2.59
CA LYS A 264 -19.56 3.76 -2.84
C LYS A 264 -19.33 2.72 -3.94
N ASP A 265 -18.37 2.98 -4.83
CA ASP A 265 -17.96 2.08 -5.91
C ASP A 265 -16.96 1.00 -5.45
N VAL A 266 -16.56 0.99 -4.18
CA VAL A 266 -15.59 0.04 -3.61
C VAL A 266 -16.17 -0.67 -2.40
N LEU A 267 -16.78 0.07 -1.49
CA LEU A 267 -17.25 -0.44 -0.20
C LEU A 267 -18.39 -1.45 -0.35
N GLY A 268 -18.24 -2.61 0.29
CA GLY A 268 -19.24 -3.67 0.28
C GLY A 268 -19.32 -4.50 -1.00
N LEU A 269 -18.36 -4.33 -1.93
CA LEU A 269 -18.26 -5.21 -3.09
C LEU A 269 -17.74 -6.60 -2.68
N SER A 270 -18.31 -7.64 -3.27
CA SER A 270 -17.70 -8.97 -3.18
C SER A 270 -16.39 -9.01 -3.98
N PRO A 271 -15.45 -9.91 -3.65
CA PRO A 271 -14.19 -10.05 -4.39
C PRO A 271 -14.41 -10.22 -5.90
N THR A 272 -15.37 -11.06 -6.31
CA THR A 272 -15.72 -11.26 -7.72
C THR A 272 -16.19 -9.98 -8.41
N LYS A 273 -17.00 -9.15 -7.73
CA LYS A 273 -17.44 -7.85 -8.28
C LYS A 273 -16.29 -6.85 -8.34
N ALA A 274 -15.42 -6.84 -7.32
CA ALA A 274 -14.25 -5.97 -7.31
C ALA A 274 -13.30 -6.31 -8.46
N MET A 275 -13.00 -7.59 -8.71
CA MET A 275 -12.09 -8.01 -9.80
C MET A 275 -12.59 -7.60 -11.18
N LYS A 276 -13.91 -7.53 -11.40
CA LYS A 276 -14.49 -7.03 -12.66
C LYS A 276 -14.26 -5.53 -12.90
N GLN A 277 -13.73 -4.79 -11.92
CA GLN A 277 -13.45 -3.35 -12.06
C GLN A 277 -12.05 -3.07 -12.60
N ILE A 278 -11.18 -4.07 -12.69
CA ILE A 278 -9.83 -3.92 -13.25
C ILE A 278 -9.72 -4.68 -14.58
N PRO A 279 -8.84 -4.24 -15.51
CA PRO A 279 -8.61 -4.99 -16.75
C PRO A 279 -8.21 -6.44 -16.47
N MET A 280 -8.70 -7.36 -17.29
CA MET A 280 -8.44 -8.80 -17.12
C MET A 280 -6.93 -9.09 -17.11
N GLN A 281 -6.18 -8.41 -17.98
CA GLN A 281 -4.74 -8.53 -18.11
C GLN A 281 -4.02 -8.12 -16.81
N GLU A 282 -4.53 -7.11 -16.09
CA GLU A 282 -3.93 -6.71 -14.81
C GLU A 282 -4.26 -7.67 -13.67
N TYR A 283 -5.46 -8.26 -13.71
CA TYR A 283 -5.87 -9.27 -12.75
C TYR A 283 -5.08 -10.57 -12.90
N GLN A 284 -4.77 -10.95 -14.14
CA GLN A 284 -4.08 -12.19 -14.49
C GLN A 284 -2.56 -12.04 -14.56
N ASP A 285 -2.02 -10.85 -14.30
CA ASP A 285 -0.59 -10.55 -14.32
C ASP A 285 0.11 -11.26 -13.14
N PRO A 286 0.86 -12.36 -13.39
CA PRO A 286 1.49 -13.13 -12.33
C PRO A 286 2.78 -12.48 -11.84
N GLU A 287 3.33 -11.53 -12.60
CA GLU A 287 4.58 -10.86 -12.29
C GLU A 287 4.36 -9.59 -11.48
N TRP A 288 3.18 -8.97 -11.53
CA TRP A 288 2.88 -7.78 -10.75
C TRP A 288 3.02 -8.00 -9.23
N PRO A 289 3.68 -7.09 -8.47
CA PRO A 289 4.39 -5.86 -8.88
C PRO A 289 5.92 -6.02 -9.12
N TYR A 290 6.40 -7.23 -9.38
CA TYR A 290 7.81 -7.66 -9.37
C TYR A 290 8.49 -7.76 -10.74
N HIS A 291 7.91 -7.20 -11.80
CA HIS A 291 8.52 -7.14 -13.12
C HIS A 291 10.01 -6.73 -13.06
N GLN A 292 10.86 -7.46 -13.78
CA GLN A 292 12.30 -7.18 -13.85
C GLN A 292 12.67 -6.22 -14.97
N THR A 293 11.82 -6.13 -15.99
CA THR A 293 11.91 -5.19 -17.10
C THR A 293 10.62 -4.38 -17.20
N PRO A 294 10.62 -3.23 -17.89
CA PRO A 294 9.37 -2.53 -18.21
C PRO A 294 8.38 -3.48 -18.90
N PRO A 295 7.07 -3.41 -18.60
CA PRO A 295 6.08 -4.21 -19.32
C PRO A 295 6.20 -3.96 -20.83
N THR A 296 6.26 -5.03 -21.62
CA THR A 296 6.09 -4.92 -23.07
C THR A 296 4.60 -4.81 -23.34
N GLU A 297 4.14 -3.70 -23.91
CA GLU A 297 2.79 -3.65 -24.46
C GLU A 297 2.72 -4.67 -25.59
N ASN A 298 2.13 -5.84 -25.33
CA ASN A 298 1.59 -6.66 -26.41
C ASN A 298 0.50 -5.82 -27.06
N SER A 299 0.66 -5.60 -28.37
CA SER A 299 -0.23 -4.87 -29.28
C SER A 299 -1.62 -4.64 -28.71
N GLU A 300 -2.01 -3.37 -28.62
CA GLU A 300 -3.41 -3.00 -28.80
C GLU A 300 -3.94 -3.86 -29.95
N THR A 301 -4.73 -4.88 -29.63
CA THR A 301 -5.58 -5.47 -30.64
C THR A 301 -6.55 -4.35 -30.96
N ASP A 302 -6.38 -3.80 -32.16
CA ASP A 302 -7.41 -3.10 -32.91
C ASP A 302 -8.72 -3.89 -32.77
N ASP A 303 -9.52 -3.57 -31.76
CA ASP A 303 -10.97 -3.81 -31.77
C ASP A 303 -11.62 -2.56 -32.39
N ASP A 304 -11.13 -2.18 -33.56
CA ASP A 304 -11.94 -1.50 -34.57
C ASP A 304 -12.62 -2.61 -35.37
N ASP A 305 -13.79 -3.06 -34.90
CA ASP A 305 -14.80 -3.63 -35.79
C ASP A 305 -16.23 -3.36 -35.29
N GLU A 306 -16.91 -2.57 -36.12
CA GLU A 306 -18.33 -2.60 -36.43
C GLU A 306 -19.37 -2.54 -35.30
N LYS A 307 -19.84 -1.31 -35.03
CA LYS A 307 -21.30 -1.06 -35.01
C LYS A 307 -21.67 0.14 -35.87
N ASN A 308 -21.68 -0.09 -37.18
CA ASN A 308 -22.64 0.57 -38.07
C ASN A 308 -24.04 -0.01 -37.77
N GLY A 309 -24.98 0.88 -37.45
CA GLY A 309 -26.37 0.51 -37.18
C GLY A 309 -27.23 1.74 -36.91
N ALA A 310 -27.73 2.32 -38.00
CA ALA A 310 -28.55 3.52 -38.09
C ALA A 310 -29.71 3.63 -37.09
N ALA A 311 -30.01 4.87 -36.67
CA ALA A 311 -31.39 5.35 -36.47
C ALA A 311 -31.44 6.90 -36.36
N THR A 312 -31.67 7.52 -37.53
CA THR A 312 -32.65 8.58 -37.78
C THR A 312 -32.87 9.73 -36.78
N SER A 313 -32.51 10.92 -37.28
CA SER A 313 -33.22 12.19 -37.12
C SER A 313 -34.75 12.07 -37.24
N ALA A 314 -35.46 12.64 -36.26
CA ALA A 314 -36.77 13.32 -36.27
C ALA A 314 -37.20 13.33 -34.78
N TRP A 315 -37.53 14.45 -34.15
CA TRP A 315 -38.75 15.21 -34.35
C TRP A 315 -38.60 16.64 -33.77
N ALA A 316 -39.39 17.53 -34.35
CA ALA A 316 -39.79 18.90 -34.01
C ALA A 316 -39.54 19.40 -32.57
#